data_AF-A0A964AHZ8-F1
#
_entry.id   AF-A0A964AHZ8-F1
#
_cell.length_a   1.000
_cell.length_b   1.000
_cell.length_c   1.000
_cell.angle_alpha   90.00
_cell.angle_beta   90.00
_cell.angle_gamma   90.00
#
_symmetry.space_group_name_H-M   'P 1'
#
loop_
_entity.id
_entity.type
_entity.pdbx_description
1 polymer ?
#
loop_
_entity_poly.entity_id
_entity_poly.type
_entity_poly.pdbx_seq_one_letter_code
_entity_poly.pdbx_strand_id
1 'polypeptide(L)'
;MTPLRVALFVEGSHTPPPTRGERPLVAIWQALAESLGLSAFHLIIPISKKHLVAMDPANPKMSGASEGLDQLMTRTLRSTPFDAAVVAWDLVPDWNSTGHYCRWQETLDLFRLLGASEALPEPWRQKAARRHAELTSRSTPGDRPEPTRLSQQEVLALCMEPMFEALLTLDEHAIRDALGLKTRPRGWPTPGWGVGATLRPDTEVLAPAVRAARGVRPRLTAVKRVPGDLRTNKDGWGEFLLRQMLDHEAHRPLVLGHPISVRLREYLG
;
A
#
# COMPACT_ATOMS: atom_id res chain seq x y z
N MET A 1 -28.54 -4.70 2.22
CA MET A 1 -27.75 -3.66 2.94
C MET A 1 -26.91 -2.93 1.91
N THR A 2 -26.83 -1.59 1.98
CA THR A 2 -25.99 -0.80 1.07
C THR A 2 -24.51 -1.08 1.40
N PRO A 3 -23.65 -1.36 0.40
CA PRO A 3 -22.21 -1.55 0.65
C PRO A 3 -21.59 -0.29 1.23
N LEU A 4 -20.62 -0.45 2.14
CA LEU A 4 -19.88 0.67 2.73
C LEU A 4 -19.07 1.38 1.64
N ARG A 5 -19.13 2.71 1.60
CA ARG A 5 -18.20 3.52 0.79
C ARG A 5 -16.87 3.61 1.53
N VAL A 6 -15.90 2.80 1.12
CA VAL A 6 -14.58 2.74 1.76
C VAL A 6 -13.60 3.68 1.08
N ALA A 7 -12.96 4.56 1.85
CA ALA A 7 -11.84 5.37 1.41
C ALA A 7 -10.52 4.70 1.79
N LEU A 8 -9.63 4.48 0.83
CA LEU A 8 -8.28 3.95 1.04
C LEU A 8 -7.27 5.09 1.05
N PHE A 9 -6.70 5.40 2.21
CA PHE A 9 -5.56 6.29 2.38
C PHE A 9 -4.29 5.45 2.31
N VAL A 10 -3.56 5.49 1.19
CA VAL A 10 -2.46 4.56 0.94
C VAL A 10 -1.16 5.25 0.60
N GLU A 11 -0.07 4.78 1.20
CA GLU A 11 1.27 5.27 0.88
C GLU A 11 1.60 5.07 -0.61
N GLY A 12 2.01 6.16 -1.25
CA GLY A 12 2.39 6.17 -2.66
C GLY A 12 3.05 7.49 -3.02
N SER A 13 4.07 7.43 -3.88
CA SER A 13 4.78 8.64 -4.30
C SER A 13 3.93 9.48 -5.24
N HIS A 14 3.55 10.69 -4.81
CA HIS A 14 3.25 11.74 -5.77
C HIS A 14 4.59 12.30 -6.23
N THR A 15 4.98 12.08 -7.49
CA THR A 15 5.33 13.20 -8.39
C THR A 15 5.88 12.73 -9.76
N PRO A 16 5.48 13.41 -10.85
CA PRO A 16 4.28 14.23 -11.01
C PRO A 16 3.07 13.33 -11.32
N PRO A 17 1.83 13.75 -10.95
CA PRO A 17 0.63 13.08 -11.45
C PRO A 17 0.62 13.14 -12.98
N PRO A 18 0.24 12.06 -13.69
CA PRO A 18 0.08 12.13 -15.13
C PRO A 18 -0.98 13.19 -15.47
N THR A 19 -0.66 14.06 -16.43
CA THR A 19 -1.50 15.19 -16.86
C THR A 19 -2.82 14.75 -17.50
N ARG A 20 -2.94 13.48 -17.90
CA ARG A 20 -4.18 12.81 -18.37
C ARG A 20 -4.11 11.31 -18.09
N GLY A 21 -5.21 10.72 -17.60
CA GLY A 21 -5.36 9.28 -17.39
C GLY A 21 -5.71 8.90 -15.95
N GLU A 22 -6.15 7.66 -15.77
CA GLU A 22 -6.33 7.04 -14.46
C GLU A 22 -4.97 7.01 -13.74
N ARG A 23 -4.92 7.38 -12.46
CA ARG A 23 -3.68 7.40 -11.69
C ARG A 23 -3.22 5.95 -11.51
N PRO A 24 -1.99 5.55 -11.85
CA PRO A 24 -1.58 4.15 -11.77
C PRO A 24 -1.77 3.53 -10.38
N LEU A 25 -1.60 4.32 -9.30
CA LEU A 25 -1.94 3.90 -7.94
C LEU A 25 -3.42 3.49 -7.79
N VAL A 26 -4.35 4.27 -8.37
CA VAL A 26 -5.79 3.93 -8.36
C VAL A 26 -6.01 2.61 -9.10
N ALA A 27 -5.44 2.48 -10.29
CA ALA A 27 -5.55 1.28 -11.12
C ALA A 27 -5.00 0.02 -10.41
N ILE A 28 -3.85 0.14 -9.73
CA ILE A 28 -3.24 -0.92 -8.93
C ILE A 28 -4.21 -1.45 -7.87
N TRP A 29 -4.74 -0.55 -7.04
CA TRP A 29 -5.57 -0.94 -5.90
C TRP A 29 -6.96 -1.43 -6.33
N GLN A 30 -7.52 -0.87 -7.39
CA GLN A 30 -8.78 -1.38 -7.95
C GLN A 30 -8.61 -2.76 -8.58
N ALA A 31 -7.54 -2.99 -9.35
CA ALA A 31 -7.27 -4.31 -9.94
C ALA A 31 -7.05 -5.39 -8.88
N LEU A 32 -6.35 -5.03 -7.78
CA LEU A 32 -6.17 -5.92 -6.65
C LEU A 32 -7.50 -6.21 -5.93
N ALA A 33 -8.32 -5.18 -5.65
CA ALA A 33 -9.63 -5.35 -5.02
C ALA A 33 -10.55 -6.24 -5.86
N GLU A 34 -10.66 -5.98 -7.16
CA GLU A 34 -11.42 -6.78 -8.11
C GLU A 34 -10.95 -8.24 -8.11
N SER A 35 -9.64 -8.46 -8.20
CA SER A 35 -9.08 -9.81 -8.22
C SER A 35 -9.26 -10.58 -6.91
N LEU A 36 -9.46 -9.88 -5.79
CA LEU A 36 -9.78 -10.44 -4.49
C LEU A 36 -11.27 -10.65 -4.26
N GLY A 37 -12.14 -10.22 -5.19
CA GLY A 37 -13.59 -10.26 -5.03
C GLY A 37 -14.13 -9.22 -4.05
N LEU A 38 -13.36 -8.15 -3.80
CA LEU A 38 -13.73 -7.07 -2.88
C LEU A 38 -14.56 -6.01 -3.60
N SER A 39 -15.35 -5.27 -2.83
CA SER A 39 -15.97 -4.05 -3.36
C SER A 39 -14.90 -3.03 -3.75
N ALA A 40 -15.10 -2.37 -4.88
CA ALA A 40 -14.22 -1.30 -5.33
C ALA A 40 -14.11 -0.20 -4.25
N PHE A 41 -12.90 0.32 -4.05
CA PHE A 41 -12.71 1.45 -3.15
C PHE A 41 -13.44 2.67 -3.70
N HIS A 42 -14.22 3.34 -2.84
CA HIS A 42 -14.93 4.55 -3.23
C HIS A 42 -13.96 5.69 -3.55
N LEU A 43 -12.88 5.78 -2.75
CA LEU A 43 -11.81 6.74 -2.93
C LEU A 43 -10.47 6.06 -2.69
N ILE A 44 -9.45 6.42 -3.46
CA ILE A 44 -8.06 6.04 -3.22
C ILE A 44 -7.26 7.34 -3.11
N ILE A 45 -6.85 7.66 -1.88
CA ILE A 45 -6.18 8.88 -1.50
C ILE A 45 -4.72 8.53 -1.22
N PRO A 46 -3.78 8.93 -2.09
CA PRO A 46 -2.36 8.78 -1.80
C PRO A 46 -1.94 9.59 -0.57
N ILE A 47 -1.19 8.94 0.31
CA ILE A 47 -0.53 9.53 1.48
C ILE A 47 0.98 9.28 1.42
N SER A 48 1.68 9.78 2.42
CA SER A 48 3.09 9.51 2.68
C SER A 48 3.28 9.42 4.18
N LYS A 49 4.34 8.77 4.68
CA LYS A 49 4.65 8.74 6.12
C LYS A 49 4.68 10.09 6.81
N LYS A 50 5.00 11.17 6.08
CA LYS A 50 4.90 12.55 6.60
C LYS A 50 3.50 12.90 7.15
N HIS A 51 2.42 12.39 6.55
CA HIS A 51 1.05 12.62 7.05
C HIS A 51 0.81 11.90 8.37
N LEU A 52 1.37 10.70 8.55
CA LEU A 52 1.30 9.94 9.81
C LEU A 52 2.10 10.66 10.89
N VAL A 53 3.36 11.02 10.60
CA VAL A 53 4.24 11.77 11.49
C VAL A 53 3.64 13.10 11.95
N ALA A 54 3.01 13.83 11.03
CA ALA A 54 2.44 15.15 11.29
C ALA A 54 1.17 15.11 12.17
N MET A 55 0.58 13.94 12.43
CA MET A 55 -0.49 13.83 13.43
C MET A 55 0.03 13.97 14.86
N ASP A 56 1.30 13.66 15.12
CA ASP A 56 1.86 13.71 16.46
C ASP A 56 2.28 15.15 16.83
N PRO A 57 1.65 15.79 17.83
CA PRO A 57 2.01 17.14 18.25
C PRO A 57 3.44 17.26 18.79
N ALA A 58 4.04 16.16 19.25
CA ALA A 58 5.42 16.14 19.75
C ALA A 58 6.46 16.22 18.63
N ASN A 59 6.08 15.96 17.37
CA ASN A 59 6.98 16.08 16.25
C ASN A 59 6.98 17.51 15.69
N PRO A 60 8.15 18.16 15.56
CA PRO A 60 8.22 19.51 15.03
C PRO A 60 7.72 19.55 13.58
N LYS A 61 6.82 20.48 13.28
CA LYS A 61 6.28 20.69 11.93
C LYS A 61 7.42 21.04 10.98
N MET A 62 7.88 20.06 10.19
CA MET A 62 8.87 20.30 9.16
C MET A 62 8.28 21.24 8.09
N SER A 63 9.04 22.27 7.71
CA SER A 63 8.62 23.25 6.71
C SER A 63 8.18 22.57 5.41
N GLY A 64 6.92 22.75 5.00
CA GLY A 64 6.39 22.33 3.70
C GLY A 64 5.42 21.13 3.69
N ALA A 65 5.27 20.38 4.78
CA ALA A 65 4.25 19.33 4.89
C ALA A 65 3.64 19.35 6.30
N SER A 66 2.63 20.21 6.49
CA SER A 66 1.99 20.47 7.78
C SER A 66 0.63 19.79 7.96
N GLU A 67 0.13 19.08 6.94
CA GLU A 67 -1.17 18.41 7.00
C GLU A 67 -0.98 17.00 7.59
N GLY A 68 -1.57 16.77 8.76
CA GLY A 68 -1.69 15.43 9.35
C GLY A 68 -2.71 14.56 8.63
N LEU A 69 -2.61 13.24 8.78
CA LEU A 69 -3.59 12.30 8.21
C LEU A 69 -5.02 12.60 8.70
N ASP A 70 -5.20 12.96 9.98
CA ASP A 70 -6.47 13.38 10.57
C ASP A 70 -7.12 14.58 9.84
N GLN A 71 -6.31 15.57 9.49
CA GLN A 71 -6.72 16.76 8.74
C GLN A 71 -7.07 16.40 7.29
N LEU A 72 -6.23 15.59 6.64
CA LEU A 72 -6.48 15.08 5.29
C LEU A 72 -7.77 14.26 5.21
N MET A 73 -8.00 13.36 6.18
CA MET A 73 -9.21 12.57 6.29
C MET A 73 -10.43 13.46 6.46
N THR A 74 -10.36 14.46 7.34
CA THR A 74 -11.45 15.41 7.59
C THR A 74 -11.78 16.22 6.34
N ARG A 75 -10.77 16.74 5.65
CA ARG A 75 -10.94 17.47 4.39
C ARG A 75 -11.58 16.60 3.32
N THR A 76 -11.11 15.36 3.17
CA THR A 76 -11.65 14.40 2.21
C THR A 76 -13.10 14.05 2.54
N LEU A 77 -13.42 13.80 3.81
CA LEU A 77 -14.77 13.46 4.26
C LEU A 77 -15.77 14.59 3.99
N ARG A 78 -15.33 15.85 4.16
CA ARG A 78 -16.14 17.04 3.86
C ARG A 78 -16.38 17.24 2.36
N SER A 79 -15.38 16.94 1.52
CA SER A 79 -15.52 17.08 0.07
C SER A 79 -16.30 15.93 -0.56
N THR A 80 -16.01 14.71 -0.13
CA THR A 80 -16.59 13.47 -0.68
C THR A 80 -16.86 12.50 0.47
N PRO A 81 -18.11 12.42 0.95
CA PRO A 81 -18.44 11.59 2.10
C PRO A 81 -18.16 10.10 1.84
N PHE A 82 -17.52 9.44 2.81
CA PHE A 82 -17.28 8.00 2.84
C PHE A 82 -17.70 7.44 4.20
N ASP A 83 -17.99 6.13 4.25
CA ASP A 83 -18.55 5.47 5.42
C ASP A 83 -17.47 4.83 6.28
N ALA A 84 -16.32 4.45 5.73
CA ALA A 84 -15.22 3.85 6.47
C ALA A 84 -13.88 4.12 5.79
N ALA A 85 -12.78 4.00 6.53
CA ALA A 85 -11.43 4.26 6.02
C ALA A 85 -10.50 3.07 6.22
N VAL A 86 -9.66 2.81 5.22
CA VAL A 86 -8.48 1.95 5.35
C VAL A 86 -7.25 2.84 5.22
N VAL A 87 -6.32 2.73 6.16
CA VAL A 87 -5.04 3.44 6.13
C VAL A 87 -3.95 2.41 5.90
N ALA A 88 -3.28 2.49 4.75
CA ALA A 88 -2.26 1.55 4.33
C ALA A 88 -0.89 2.24 4.17
N TRP A 89 0.16 1.66 4.75
CA TRP A 89 1.51 2.21 4.69
C TRP A 89 2.57 1.13 4.59
N ASP A 90 3.71 1.47 4.00
CA ASP A 90 4.86 0.60 3.82
C ASP A 90 5.53 0.31 5.18
N LEU A 91 6.13 -0.86 5.37
CA LEU A 91 6.88 -1.14 6.61
C LEU A 91 8.21 -0.39 6.67
N VAL A 92 8.83 -0.05 5.54
CA VAL A 92 10.12 0.66 5.48
C VAL A 92 9.94 2.00 4.76
N PRO A 93 10.53 3.12 5.24
CA PRO A 93 11.27 3.28 6.50
C PRO A 93 10.34 3.37 7.72
N ASP A 94 10.80 3.01 8.92
CA ASP A 94 9.95 3.09 10.13
C ASP A 94 9.34 4.49 10.34
N TRP A 95 8.12 4.57 10.87
CA TRP A 95 7.51 5.82 11.32
C TRP A 95 8.39 6.48 12.41
N ASN A 96 9.00 5.68 13.28
CA ASN A 96 9.97 6.14 14.26
C ASN A 96 11.34 5.46 14.05
N SER A 97 12.36 6.25 13.70
CA SER A 97 13.72 5.78 13.41
C SER A 97 14.50 5.21 14.60
N THR A 98 13.96 5.27 15.82
CA THR A 98 14.62 4.75 17.04
C THR A 98 14.01 3.44 17.56
N GLY A 99 12.92 2.97 16.98
CA GLY A 99 12.27 1.70 17.36
C GLY A 99 12.83 0.52 16.59
N HIS A 100 13.19 -0.58 17.27
CA HIS A 100 13.30 -1.87 16.60
C HIS A 100 11.90 -2.30 16.15
N TYR A 101 11.74 -2.64 14.87
CA TYR A 101 10.49 -3.04 14.21
C TYR A 101 9.38 -3.51 15.15
N CYS A 102 8.30 -2.75 15.20
CA CYS A 102 7.02 -3.28 15.66
C CYS A 102 5.88 -2.63 14.88
N ARG A 103 5.37 -3.36 13.86
CA ARG A 103 4.08 -3.14 13.17
C ARG A 103 2.95 -2.77 14.13
N TRP A 104 3.06 -3.29 15.35
CA TRP A 104 2.15 -3.08 16.44
C TRP A 104 2.17 -1.66 17.01
N GLN A 105 3.35 -1.09 17.24
CA GLN A 105 3.47 0.23 17.84
C GLN A 105 2.96 1.31 16.90
N GLU A 106 3.29 1.23 15.60
CA GLU A 106 2.75 2.13 14.58
C GLU A 106 1.22 2.03 14.48
N THR A 107 0.68 0.81 14.57
CA THR A 107 -0.77 0.60 14.59
C THR A 107 -1.40 1.24 15.83
N LEU A 108 -0.79 1.05 17.01
CA LEU A 108 -1.25 1.69 18.25
C LEU A 108 -1.18 3.22 18.14
N ASP A 109 -0.08 3.77 17.63
CA ASP A 109 0.10 5.21 17.46
C ASP A 109 -0.90 5.80 16.47
N LEU A 110 -1.21 5.12 15.37
CA LEU A 110 -2.28 5.53 14.46
C LEU A 110 -3.59 5.71 15.22
N PHE A 111 -4.04 4.70 15.96
CA PHE A 111 -5.32 4.77 16.67
C PHE A 111 -5.31 5.74 17.86
N ARG A 112 -4.18 5.84 18.57
CA ARG A 112 -3.97 6.82 19.64
C ARG A 112 -4.13 8.24 19.11
N LEU A 113 -3.43 8.58 18.03
CA LEU A 113 -3.42 9.92 17.46
C LEU A 113 -4.77 10.27 16.81
N LEU A 114 -5.39 9.34 16.07
CA LEU A 114 -6.73 9.56 15.51
C LEU A 114 -7.79 9.71 16.62
N GLY A 115 -7.69 8.95 17.70
CA GLY A 115 -8.58 9.04 18.85
C GLY A 115 -8.45 10.36 19.61
N ALA A 116 -7.24 10.93 19.65
CA ALA A 116 -6.94 12.22 20.30
C ALA A 116 -7.10 13.44 19.38
N SER A 117 -7.28 13.25 18.06
CA SER A 117 -7.26 14.37 17.11
C SER A 117 -8.39 15.37 17.37
N GLU A 118 -8.12 16.66 17.20
CA GLU A 118 -9.16 17.71 17.27
C GLU A 118 -9.84 17.98 15.92
N ALA A 119 -9.25 17.48 14.82
CA ALA A 119 -9.75 17.70 13.46
C ALA A 119 -10.88 16.74 13.07
N LEU A 120 -10.76 15.46 13.46
CA LEU A 120 -11.70 14.41 13.08
C LEU A 120 -13.07 14.55 13.75
N PRO A 121 -14.17 14.20 13.06
CA PRO A 121 -15.50 14.19 13.67
C PRO A 121 -15.61 13.18 14.82
N GLU A 122 -16.42 13.52 15.82
CA GLU A 122 -16.54 12.76 17.07
C GLU A 122 -16.75 11.25 16.92
N PRO A 123 -17.65 10.75 16.03
CA PRO A 123 -17.86 9.30 15.90
C PRO A 123 -16.61 8.54 15.46
N TRP A 124 -15.79 9.13 14.60
CA TRP A 124 -14.53 8.54 14.14
C TRP A 124 -13.50 8.49 15.26
N ARG A 125 -13.39 9.58 16.04
CA ARG A 125 -12.48 9.66 17.20
C ARG A 125 -12.82 8.61 18.25
N GLN A 126 -14.09 8.48 18.62
CA GLN A 126 -14.53 7.50 19.59
C GLN A 126 -14.27 6.06 19.13
N LYS A 127 -14.42 5.77 17.83
CA LYS A 127 -14.08 4.45 17.28
C LYS A 127 -12.57 4.19 17.29
N ALA A 128 -11.76 5.17 16.90
CA ALA A 128 -10.31 5.06 16.96
C ALA A 128 -9.81 4.87 18.41
N ALA A 129 -10.33 5.65 19.37
CA ALA A 129 -9.98 5.53 20.79
C ALA A 129 -10.37 4.15 21.37
N ARG A 130 -11.56 3.65 21.04
CA ARG A 130 -11.97 2.27 21.42
C ARG A 130 -11.05 1.22 20.82
N ARG A 131 -10.67 1.38 19.55
CA ARG A 131 -9.73 0.47 18.90
C ARG A 131 -8.35 0.52 19.56
N HIS A 132 -7.86 1.70 19.90
CA HIS A 132 -6.59 1.83 20.64
C HIS A 132 -6.63 1.11 21.99
N ALA A 133 -7.71 1.28 22.77
CA ALA A 133 -7.88 0.62 24.06
C ALA A 133 -7.95 -0.91 23.91
N GLU A 134 -8.70 -1.38 22.91
CA GLU A 134 -8.83 -2.80 22.59
C GLU A 134 -7.48 -3.41 22.20
N LEU A 135 -6.75 -2.80 21.27
CA LEU A 135 -5.43 -3.28 20.86
C LEU A 135 -4.45 -3.25 22.05
N THR A 136 -4.41 -2.19 22.84
CA THR A 136 -3.50 -2.09 24.00
C THR A 136 -3.77 -3.18 25.05
N SER A 137 -5.00 -3.69 25.13
CA SER A 137 -5.36 -4.77 26.05
C SER A 137 -4.89 -6.16 25.61
N ARG A 138 -4.44 -6.31 24.35
CA ARG A 138 -3.99 -7.60 23.81
C ARG A 138 -2.57 -7.95 24.23
N SER A 139 -2.33 -9.24 24.47
CA SER A 139 -0.99 -9.74 24.77
C SER A 139 -0.06 -9.73 23.55
N THR A 140 -0.62 -10.00 22.37
CA THR A 140 0.09 -10.00 21.08
C THR A 140 -0.82 -9.49 19.95
N PRO A 141 -0.29 -9.05 18.81
CA PRO A 141 -1.12 -8.61 17.68
C PRO A 141 -2.11 -9.68 17.18
N GLY A 142 -1.73 -10.96 17.28
CA GLY A 142 -2.54 -12.10 16.85
C GLY A 142 -3.61 -12.54 17.85
N ASP A 143 -3.58 -12.00 19.08
CA ASP A 143 -4.53 -12.28 20.16
C ASP A 143 -5.85 -11.53 19.91
N ARG A 144 -6.50 -11.84 18.79
CA ARG A 144 -7.80 -11.27 18.39
C ARG A 144 -8.90 -12.31 18.63
N PRO A 145 -10.00 -11.96 19.33
CA PRO A 145 -11.12 -12.88 19.50
C PRO A 145 -11.85 -13.14 18.18
N GLU A 146 -11.92 -12.12 17.31
CA GLU A 146 -12.54 -12.21 15.99
C GLU A 146 -11.73 -11.45 14.93
N PRO A 147 -11.84 -11.81 13.64
CA PRO A 147 -11.33 -11.00 12.55
C PRO A 147 -11.93 -9.59 12.59
N THR A 148 -11.08 -8.57 12.41
CA THR A 148 -11.58 -7.19 12.29
C THR A 148 -12.40 -7.05 11.02
N ARG A 149 -13.66 -6.65 11.18
CA ARG A 149 -14.54 -6.27 10.07
C ARG A 149 -14.76 -4.77 10.09
N LEU A 150 -14.67 -4.16 8.92
CA LEU A 150 -14.88 -2.73 8.78
C LEU A 150 -16.35 -2.36 9.01
N SER A 151 -16.60 -1.38 9.88
CA SER A 151 -17.93 -0.81 10.13
C SER A 151 -17.98 0.69 9.85
N GLN A 152 -19.18 1.30 9.90
CA GLN A 152 -19.34 2.73 9.67
C GLN A 152 -18.47 3.57 10.62
N GLN A 153 -17.84 4.63 10.12
CA GLN A 153 -16.94 5.55 10.82
C GLN A 153 -15.72 4.87 11.44
N GLU A 154 -15.37 3.67 10.98
CA GLU A 154 -14.21 2.94 11.45
C GLU A 154 -12.99 3.19 10.55
N VAL A 155 -11.84 3.22 11.20
CA VAL A 155 -10.53 3.22 10.53
C VAL A 155 -9.92 1.84 10.70
N LEU A 156 -9.41 1.27 9.61
CA LEU A 156 -8.66 0.03 9.63
C LEU A 156 -7.22 0.28 9.20
N ALA A 157 -6.28 -0.28 9.95
CA ALA A 157 -4.86 -0.24 9.64
C ALA A 157 -4.48 -1.41 8.73
N LEU A 158 -3.78 -1.12 7.63
CA LEU A 158 -3.19 -2.11 6.73
C LEU A 158 -1.69 -1.82 6.58
N CYS A 159 -0.88 -2.38 7.47
CA CYS A 159 0.57 -2.39 7.27
C CYS A 159 0.90 -3.29 6.07
N MET A 160 1.71 -2.77 5.14
CA MET A 160 2.24 -3.54 4.01
C MET A 160 3.52 -4.29 4.44
N GLU A 161 3.99 -5.21 3.59
CA GLU A 161 5.36 -5.74 3.63
C GLU A 161 6.40 -4.59 3.44
N PRO A 162 7.75 -4.79 3.47
CA PRO A 162 8.73 -3.68 3.44
C PRO A 162 8.34 -2.51 2.54
N MET A 163 7.72 -2.81 1.40
CA MET A 163 6.95 -1.88 0.58
C MET A 163 5.94 -2.62 -0.28
N PHE A 164 4.99 -1.91 -0.90
CA PHE A 164 4.04 -2.48 -1.88
C PHE A 164 4.72 -3.36 -2.94
N GLU A 165 5.90 -2.94 -3.44
CA GLU A 165 6.65 -3.67 -4.46
C GLU A 165 7.05 -5.10 -4.06
N ALA A 166 7.04 -5.44 -2.77
CA ALA A 166 7.26 -6.81 -2.31
C ALA A 166 6.22 -7.79 -2.90
N LEU A 167 5.00 -7.32 -3.20
CA LEU A 167 3.96 -8.09 -3.88
C LEU A 167 4.38 -8.52 -5.29
N LEU A 168 5.29 -7.78 -5.92
CA LEU A 168 5.75 -8.04 -7.29
C LEU A 168 7.00 -8.94 -7.30
N THR A 169 7.78 -8.98 -6.23
CA THR A 169 9.04 -9.74 -6.16
C THR A 169 8.89 -11.15 -5.59
N LEU A 170 7.67 -11.70 -5.58
CA LEU A 170 7.38 -13.02 -4.99
C LEU A 170 8.09 -14.16 -5.71
N ASP A 171 8.16 -14.04 -7.03
CA ASP A 171 8.73 -15.04 -7.90
C ASP A 171 9.41 -14.38 -9.09
N GLU A 172 10.64 -14.80 -9.36
CA GLU A 172 11.40 -14.31 -10.50
C GLU A 172 10.74 -14.69 -11.83
N HIS A 173 10.18 -15.91 -11.91
CA HIS A 173 9.57 -16.41 -13.14
C HIS A 173 8.37 -15.57 -13.53
N ALA A 174 7.52 -15.20 -12.56
CA ALA A 174 6.41 -14.29 -12.76
C ALA A 174 6.81 -12.94 -13.37
N ILE A 175 7.86 -12.29 -12.84
CA ILE A 175 8.33 -11.00 -13.39
C ILE A 175 8.95 -11.16 -14.78
N ARG A 176 9.67 -12.26 -15.02
CA ARG A 176 10.21 -12.53 -16.36
C ARG A 176 9.10 -12.71 -17.38
N ASP A 177 8.10 -13.51 -17.06
CA ASP A 177 6.96 -13.76 -17.96
C ASP A 177 6.18 -12.46 -18.22
N ALA A 178 5.91 -11.67 -17.19
CA ALA A 178 5.26 -10.37 -17.31
C ALA A 178 6.03 -9.41 -18.26
N LEU A 179 7.36 -9.50 -18.28
CA LEU A 179 8.22 -8.72 -19.17
C LEU A 179 8.40 -9.35 -20.56
N GLY A 180 7.92 -10.57 -20.78
CA GLY A 180 8.07 -11.34 -22.02
C GLY A 180 9.47 -11.96 -22.19
N LEU A 181 10.14 -12.33 -21.10
CA LEU A 181 11.51 -12.85 -21.07
C LEU A 181 11.57 -14.37 -20.88
N LYS A 182 12.04 -15.08 -21.92
CA LYS A 182 12.26 -16.55 -21.86
C LYS A 182 13.48 -16.97 -21.05
N THR A 183 14.46 -16.09 -20.87
CA THR A 183 15.70 -16.34 -20.12
C THR A 183 16.12 -15.07 -19.37
N ARG A 184 17.05 -15.21 -18.42
CA ARG A 184 17.62 -14.07 -17.69
C ARG A 184 18.50 -13.23 -18.65
N PRO A 185 18.18 -11.96 -18.92
CA PRO A 185 19.06 -11.08 -19.69
C PRO A 185 20.31 -10.68 -18.87
N ARG A 186 21.31 -10.11 -19.54
CA ARG A 186 22.52 -9.60 -18.86
C ARG A 186 22.14 -8.53 -17.82
N GLY A 187 22.65 -8.68 -16.60
CA GLY A 187 22.39 -7.75 -15.49
C GLY A 187 21.07 -7.99 -14.76
N TRP A 188 20.41 -9.13 -15.01
CA TRP A 188 19.24 -9.56 -14.25
C TRP A 188 19.61 -9.81 -12.77
N PRO A 189 18.79 -9.38 -11.80
CA PRO A 189 19.05 -9.62 -10.39
C PRO A 189 18.83 -11.10 -10.04
N THR A 190 19.78 -11.66 -9.30
CA THR A 190 19.73 -13.06 -8.81
C THR A 190 19.26 -13.18 -7.36
N PRO A 191 19.73 -12.33 -6.41
CA PRO A 191 19.20 -12.32 -5.04
C PRO A 191 17.96 -11.43 -4.92
N GLY A 192 17.24 -11.58 -3.79
CA GLY A 192 16.15 -10.67 -3.39
C GLY A 192 14.74 -11.09 -3.85
N TRP A 193 14.60 -12.21 -4.56
CA TRP A 193 13.29 -12.78 -4.91
C TRP A 193 12.70 -13.56 -3.72
N GLY A 194 11.38 -13.47 -3.54
CA GLY A 194 10.62 -14.11 -2.46
C GLY A 194 10.14 -13.14 -1.37
N VAL A 195 9.19 -13.61 -0.56
CA VAL A 195 8.61 -12.82 0.53
C VAL A 195 9.68 -12.53 1.59
N GLY A 196 9.89 -11.25 1.89
CA GLY A 196 10.82 -10.81 2.94
C GLY A 196 12.30 -10.98 2.61
N ALA A 197 12.65 -11.28 1.35
CA ALA A 197 14.03 -11.48 0.92
C ALA A 197 14.88 -10.19 0.94
N THR A 198 14.25 -9.02 0.85
CA THR A 198 14.90 -7.70 0.97
C THR A 198 13.94 -6.66 1.56
N LEU A 199 14.51 -5.64 2.22
CA LEU A 199 13.81 -4.46 2.70
C LEU A 199 13.54 -3.43 1.60
N ARG A 200 14.23 -3.52 0.45
CA ARG A 200 14.18 -2.54 -0.65
C ARG A 200 13.96 -3.22 -2.01
N PRO A 201 12.87 -4.01 -2.18
CA PRO A 201 12.61 -4.75 -3.41
C PRO A 201 12.48 -3.84 -4.65
N ASP A 202 12.05 -2.59 -4.48
CA ASP A 202 11.97 -1.62 -5.57
C ASP A 202 13.34 -1.32 -6.20
N THR A 203 14.34 -1.04 -5.37
CA THR A 203 15.68 -0.64 -5.82
C THR A 203 16.65 -1.79 -6.02
N GLU A 204 16.50 -2.88 -5.24
CA GLU A 204 17.44 -4.02 -5.26
C GLU A 204 17.04 -5.11 -6.26
N VAL A 205 15.75 -5.21 -6.60
CA VAL A 205 15.23 -6.29 -7.45
C VAL A 205 14.52 -5.72 -8.68
N LEU A 206 13.42 -4.98 -8.50
CA LEU A 206 12.61 -4.54 -9.63
C LEU A 206 13.36 -3.57 -10.54
N ALA A 207 14.08 -2.58 -9.98
CA ALA A 207 14.80 -1.59 -10.79
C ALA A 207 15.92 -2.23 -11.64
N PRO A 208 16.76 -3.14 -11.11
CA PRO A 208 17.66 -3.95 -11.91
C PRO A 208 16.95 -4.82 -12.96
N ALA A 209 15.85 -5.49 -12.62
CA ALA A 209 15.10 -6.33 -13.56
C ALA A 209 14.55 -5.52 -14.75
N VAL A 210 13.91 -4.38 -14.49
CA VAL A 210 13.43 -3.45 -15.52
C VAL A 210 14.59 -2.90 -16.35
N ARG A 211 15.71 -2.54 -15.72
CA ARG A 211 16.91 -2.07 -16.44
C ARG A 211 17.46 -3.14 -17.39
N ALA A 212 17.56 -4.38 -16.93
CA ALA A 212 18.05 -5.50 -17.72
C ALA A 212 17.09 -5.79 -18.90
N ALA A 213 15.78 -5.79 -18.68
CA ALA A 213 14.77 -5.96 -19.72
C ALA A 213 14.83 -4.85 -20.79
N ARG A 214 15.08 -3.60 -20.39
CA ARG A 214 15.28 -2.46 -21.31
C ARG A 214 16.52 -2.61 -22.21
N GLY A 215 17.52 -3.35 -21.75
CA GLY A 215 18.74 -3.66 -22.49
C GLY A 215 18.56 -4.71 -23.59
N VAL A 216 17.46 -5.45 -23.60
CA VAL A 216 17.21 -6.53 -24.57
C VAL A 216 16.93 -5.98 -25.97
N ARG A 217 17.38 -6.73 -26.99
CA ARG A 217 17.16 -6.46 -28.42
C ARG A 217 16.55 -7.71 -29.08
N PRO A 218 15.48 -7.56 -29.91
CA PRO A 218 14.72 -6.33 -30.15
C PRO A 218 13.98 -5.82 -28.90
N ARG A 219 13.59 -4.54 -28.90
CA ARG A 219 12.93 -3.92 -27.73
C ARG A 219 11.61 -4.65 -27.41
N LEU A 220 11.50 -5.14 -26.18
CA LEU A 220 10.35 -5.89 -25.67
C LEU A 220 9.06 -5.05 -25.68
N THR A 221 7.92 -5.71 -25.87
CA THR A 221 6.59 -5.06 -25.86
C THR A 221 6.31 -4.37 -24.52
N ALA A 222 6.64 -5.01 -23.39
CA ALA A 222 6.51 -4.42 -22.05
C ALA A 222 7.21 -3.05 -21.95
N VAL A 223 8.46 -2.97 -22.42
CA VAL A 223 9.29 -1.74 -22.41
C VAL A 223 8.78 -0.69 -23.40
N LYS A 224 8.00 -1.07 -24.42
CA LYS A 224 7.32 -0.10 -25.30
C LYS A 224 6.06 0.45 -24.64
N ARG A 225 5.32 -0.37 -23.91
CA ARG A 225 4.07 0.00 -23.22
C ARG A 225 4.29 0.92 -22.03
N VAL A 226 5.33 0.66 -21.24
CA VAL A 226 5.65 1.47 -20.05
C VAL A 226 6.88 2.34 -20.34
N PRO A 227 6.71 3.66 -20.58
CA PRO A 227 7.84 4.57 -20.76
C PRO A 227 8.59 4.78 -19.44
N GLY A 228 9.86 5.19 -19.53
CA GLY A 228 10.69 5.43 -18.34
C GLY A 228 11.15 4.14 -17.62
N ASP A 229 11.99 4.33 -16.62
CA ASP A 229 12.45 3.28 -15.70
C ASP A 229 11.65 3.34 -14.38
N LEU A 230 11.97 2.44 -13.45
CA LEU A 230 11.32 2.41 -12.13
C LEU A 230 11.54 3.67 -11.28
N ARG A 231 12.60 4.44 -11.54
CA ARG A 231 12.86 5.69 -10.83
C ARG A 231 11.94 6.82 -11.32
N THR A 232 11.67 6.82 -12.63
CA THR A 232 10.91 7.88 -13.31
C THR A 232 9.42 7.56 -13.47
N ASN A 233 9.04 6.29 -13.38
CA ASN A 233 7.68 5.81 -13.56
C ASN A 233 7.40 4.57 -12.69
N LYS A 234 7.58 4.71 -11.38
CA LYS A 234 7.42 3.62 -10.40
C LYS A 234 6.03 3.01 -10.48
N ASP A 235 4.99 3.84 -10.36
CA ASP A 235 3.61 3.37 -10.31
C ASP A 235 3.16 2.75 -11.64
N GLY A 236 3.60 3.26 -12.79
CA GLY A 236 3.27 2.67 -14.10
C GLY A 236 3.91 1.31 -14.32
N TRP A 237 5.15 1.11 -13.84
CA TRP A 237 5.76 -0.22 -13.81
C TRP A 237 5.06 -1.15 -12.83
N GLY A 238 4.71 -0.65 -11.64
CA GLY A 238 3.97 -1.42 -10.63
C GLY A 238 2.61 -1.89 -11.14
N GLU A 239 1.85 -1.01 -11.79
CA GLU A 239 0.55 -1.31 -12.40
C GLU A 239 0.69 -2.37 -13.48
N PHE A 240 1.61 -2.15 -14.44
CA PHE A 240 1.81 -3.08 -15.54
C PHE A 240 2.16 -4.48 -15.05
N LEU A 241 3.15 -4.59 -14.15
CA LEU A 241 3.60 -5.88 -13.64
C LEU A 241 2.49 -6.58 -12.84
N LEU A 242 1.79 -5.85 -11.97
CA LEU A 242 0.69 -6.41 -11.20
C LEU A 242 -0.42 -6.95 -12.11
N ARG A 243 -0.85 -6.16 -13.10
CA ARG A 243 -1.88 -6.61 -14.07
C ARG A 243 -1.44 -7.86 -14.81
N GLN A 244 -0.20 -7.89 -15.34
CA GLN A 244 0.32 -9.08 -16.02
C GLN A 244 0.34 -10.32 -15.11
N MET A 245 0.68 -10.17 -13.83
CA MET A 245 0.67 -11.28 -12.88
C MET A 245 -0.75 -11.74 -12.53
N LEU A 246 -1.70 -10.81 -12.38
CA LEU A 246 -3.10 -11.11 -12.09
C LEU A 246 -3.83 -11.76 -13.26
N ASP A 247 -3.49 -11.37 -14.50
CA ASP A 247 -4.07 -11.92 -15.73
C ASP A 247 -3.51 -13.31 -16.07
N HIS A 248 -2.40 -13.72 -15.45
CA HIS A 248 -1.73 -14.98 -15.75
C HIS A 248 -2.11 -16.09 -14.74
N GLU A 249 -2.71 -17.17 -15.23
CA GLU A 249 -3.27 -18.26 -14.40
C GLU A 249 -2.27 -18.84 -13.39
N ALA A 250 -1.00 -19.04 -13.79
CA ALA A 250 0.03 -19.59 -12.91
C ALA A 250 0.53 -18.60 -11.84
N HIS A 251 0.46 -17.29 -12.10
CA HIS A 251 1.05 -16.26 -11.23
C HIS A 251 0.02 -15.60 -10.33
N ARG A 252 -1.25 -15.58 -10.76
CA ARG A 252 -2.37 -15.03 -10.01
C ARG A 252 -2.46 -15.60 -8.59
N PRO A 253 -2.35 -16.92 -8.33
CA PRO A 253 -2.38 -17.45 -6.96
C PRO A 253 -1.27 -16.91 -6.05
N LEU A 254 -0.09 -16.58 -6.59
CA LEU A 254 1.02 -16.01 -5.82
C LEU A 254 0.65 -14.62 -5.31
N VAL A 255 0.10 -13.77 -6.20
CA VAL A 255 -0.37 -12.42 -5.85
C VAL A 255 -1.51 -12.50 -4.83
N LEU A 256 -2.49 -13.37 -5.06
CA LEU A 256 -3.66 -13.50 -4.19
C LEU A 256 -3.35 -14.19 -2.85
N GLY A 257 -2.27 -14.96 -2.77
CA GLY A 257 -1.75 -15.59 -1.55
C GLY A 257 -0.78 -14.72 -0.76
N HIS A 258 -0.40 -13.55 -1.28
CA HIS A 258 0.49 -12.63 -0.58
C HIS A 258 -0.12 -12.13 0.74
N PRO A 259 0.66 -11.90 1.82
CA PRO A 259 0.10 -11.45 3.08
C PRO A 259 -0.72 -10.14 3.02
N ILE A 260 -0.35 -9.13 2.22
CA ILE A 260 -1.24 -7.96 1.97
C ILE A 260 -2.60 -8.40 1.43
N SER A 261 -2.61 -9.28 0.42
CA SER A 261 -3.82 -9.76 -0.25
C SER A 261 -4.71 -10.56 0.70
N VAL A 262 -4.12 -11.42 1.53
CA VAL A 262 -4.81 -12.18 2.57
C VAL A 262 -5.42 -11.23 3.60
N ARG A 263 -4.65 -10.25 4.11
CA ARG A 263 -5.15 -9.25 5.07
C ARG A 263 -6.31 -8.43 4.50
N LEU A 264 -6.19 -7.96 3.25
CA LEU A 264 -7.27 -7.24 2.57
C LEU A 264 -8.55 -8.09 2.48
N ARG A 265 -8.43 -9.37 2.11
CA ARG A 265 -9.58 -10.27 2.03
C ARG A 265 -10.21 -10.53 3.40
N GLU A 266 -9.40 -10.74 4.44
CA GLU A 266 -9.91 -10.91 5.80
C GLU A 266 -10.67 -9.69 6.33
N TYR A 267 -10.23 -8.49 5.93
CA TYR A 267 -10.75 -7.23 6.47
C TYR A 267 -11.95 -6.66 5.71
N LEU A 268 -12.03 -6.93 4.41
CA LEU A 268 -13.00 -6.30 3.50
C LEU A 268 -13.90 -7.31 2.77
N GLY A 269 -13.61 -8.61 2.87
CA GLY A 269 -14.36 -9.69 2.22
C GLY A 269 -15.50 -10.27 3.04
#